data_AF-A0A1G7MA31-F1
#
_entry.id   AF-A0A1G7MA31-F1
#
_cell.length_a   1.000
_cell.length_b   1.000
_cell.length_c   1.000
_cell.angle_alpha   90.00
_cell.angle_beta   90.00
_cell.angle_gamma   90.00
#
_symmetry.space_group_name_H-M   'P 1'
#
loop_
_entity.id
_entity.type
_entity.pdbx_description
1 polymer ?
#
loop_
_entity_poly.entity_id
_entity_poly.type
_entity_poly.pdbx_seq_one_letter_code
_entity_poly.pdbx_strand_id
1 'polypeptide(L)'
;MKTKAKIIASLKIWVVIYPSITAFLYFLAEPLSGLPLYQRTLILTISLVPWIVFVGLPVVNTVVDFLSSKPENINKSQTLQ
;
A
#
# COMPACT_ATOMS: atom_id res chain seq x y z
N MET A 1 15.49 -9.26 14.48
CA MET A 1 15.19 -8.82 13.09
C MET A 1 15.72 -7.42 12.88
N LYS A 2 16.55 -7.19 11.85
CA LYS A 2 17.26 -5.91 11.61
C LYS A 2 16.26 -4.75 11.53
N THR A 3 16.44 -3.69 12.32
CA THR A 3 15.52 -2.51 12.41
C THR A 3 15.13 -1.95 11.05
N LYS A 4 16.04 -2.02 10.06
CA LYS A 4 15.81 -1.61 8.67
C LYS A 4 14.57 -2.28 8.04
N ALA A 5 14.36 -3.58 8.29
CA ALA A 5 13.22 -4.31 7.74
C ALA A 5 11.88 -3.84 8.32
N LYS A 6 11.85 -3.47 9.61
CA LYS A 6 10.64 -2.93 10.25
C LYS A 6 10.26 -1.57 9.69
N ILE A 7 11.24 -0.69 9.45
CA ILE A 7 11.02 0.66 8.90
C ILE A 7 10.45 0.58 7.48
N ILE A 8 11.00 -0.29 6.64
CA ILE A 8 10.51 -0.48 5.26
C ILE A 8 9.07 -1.00 5.27
N ALA A 9 8.74 -1.94 6.15
CA ALA A 9 7.37 -2.44 6.30
C ALA A 9 6.40 -1.34 6.76
N SER A 10 6.76 -0.54 7.76
CA SER A 10 5.91 0.58 8.21
C SER A 10 5.72 1.64 7.12
N LEU A 11 6.75 1.90 6.30
CA LEU A 11 6.66 2.86 5.20
C LEU A 11 5.76 2.34 4.08
N LYS A 12 5.85 1.04 3.74
CA LYS A 12 4.93 0.39 2.79
C LYS A 12 3.47 0.56 3.23
N ILE A 13 3.18 0.30 4.50
CA ILE A 13 1.84 0.46 5.08
C ILE A 13 1.40 1.93 5.01
N TRP A 14 2.27 2.86 5.38
CA TRP A 14 1.98 4.30 5.33
C TRP A 14 1.59 4.76 3.91
N VAL A 15 2.36 4.36 2.90
CA VAL A 15 2.09 4.70 1.49
C VAL A 15 0.76 4.11 0.98
N VAL A 16 0.30 2.97 1.51
CA VAL A 16 -1.02 2.41 1.17
C VAL A 16 -2.16 3.20 1.83
N ILE A 17 -2.01 3.56 3.10
CA ILE A 17 -3.11 4.07 3.92
C ILE A 17 -3.59 5.43 3.44
N TYR A 18 -2.72 6.43 3.28
CA TYR A 18 -3.14 7.79 2.97
C TYR A 18 -3.87 7.94 1.62
N PRO A 19 -3.36 7.33 0.52
CA PRO A 19 -4.08 7.33 -0.75
C PRO A 19 -5.40 6.58 -0.66
N SER A 20 -5.45 5.46 0.07
CA SER A 20 -6.68 4.69 0.25
C SER A 20 -7.74 5.50 1.02
N ILE A 21 -7.37 6.15 2.12
CA ILE A 21 -8.28 7.01 2.89
C ILE A 21 -8.78 8.15 2.00
N THR A 22 -7.89 8.79 1.24
CA THR A 22 -8.25 9.90 0.36
C THR A 22 -9.22 9.45 -0.73
N ALA A 23 -8.96 8.31 -1.37
CA ALA A 23 -9.85 7.74 -2.40
C ALA A 23 -11.23 7.41 -1.81
N PHE A 24 -11.29 6.71 -0.67
CA PHE A 24 -12.55 6.36 -0.03
C PHE A 24 -13.31 7.59 0.45
N LEU A 25 -12.63 8.60 1.00
CA LEU A 25 -13.28 9.86 1.34
C LEU A 25 -13.78 10.58 0.09
N TYR A 26 -13.01 10.61 -0.99
CA TYR A 26 -13.45 11.24 -2.23
C TYR A 26 -14.70 10.57 -2.83
N PHE A 27 -14.70 9.23 -2.92
CA PHE A 27 -15.83 8.49 -3.51
C PHE A 27 -17.03 8.34 -2.57
N LEU A 28 -16.81 8.19 -1.26
CA LEU A 28 -17.88 7.95 -0.28
C LEU A 28 -18.31 9.21 0.49
N ALA A 29 -17.64 10.36 0.36
CA ALA A 29 -18.05 11.57 1.10
C ALA A 29 -19.45 12.05 0.73
N GLU A 30 -19.76 12.11 -0.56
CA GLU A 30 -21.06 12.57 -1.06
C GLU A 30 -22.22 11.63 -0.68
N PRO A 31 -22.16 10.30 -0.94
CA PRO A 31 -23.25 9.40 -0.54
C PRO A 31 -23.41 9.24 0.97
N LEU A 32 -22.36 9.50 1.76
CA LEU A 32 -22.42 9.41 3.23
C LEU A 32 -22.73 10.76 3.90
N SER A 33 -22.90 11.85 3.14
CA SER A 33 -23.13 13.20 3.69
C SER A 33 -24.46 13.35 4.44
N GLY A 34 -25.47 12.55 4.08
CA GLY A 34 -26.78 12.55 4.73
C GLY A 34 -26.89 11.66 5.98
N LEU A 35 -25.83 10.91 6.32
CA LEU A 35 -25.83 9.98 7.46
C LEU A 35 -25.18 10.60 8.71
N PRO A 36 -25.63 10.23 9.91
CA PRO A 36 -24.93 10.56 11.15
C PRO A 36 -23.46 10.13 11.13
N LEU A 37 -22.58 10.93 11.76
CA LEU A 37 -21.13 10.73 11.72
C LEU A 37 -20.68 9.30 12.07
N TYR A 38 -21.32 8.67 13.06
CA TYR A 38 -20.98 7.31 13.48
C TYR A 38 -21.29 6.26 12.40
N GLN A 39 -22.41 6.39 11.68
CA GLN A 39 -22.78 5.47 10.58
C GLN A 39 -21.85 5.66 9.39
N ARG A 40 -21.56 6.92 9.04
CA ARG A 40 -20.58 7.26 7.99
C ARG A 40 -19.23 6.63 8.28
N THR A 41 -18.75 6.77 9.51
CA THR A 41 -17.44 6.24 9.92
C THR A 41 -17.43 4.71 9.93
N LEU A 42 -18.53 4.08 10.36
CA LEU A 42 -18.68 2.62 10.33
C LEU A 42 -18.62 2.07 8.90
N ILE A 43 -19.37 2.66 7.97
CA ILE A 43 -19.40 2.22 6.57
C ILE A 43 -18.02 2.43 5.93
N LEU A 44 -17.40 3.58 6.17
CA LEU A 44 -16.08 3.89 5.64
C LEU A 44 -15.03 2.90 6.17
N THR A 45 -15.02 2.61 7.47
CA THR A 45 -14.03 1.69 8.08
C THR A 45 -14.23 0.23 7.67
N ILE A 46 -15.48 -0.27 7.67
CA ILE A 46 -15.80 -1.63 7.19
C ILE A 46 -15.39 -1.84 5.74
N SER A 47 -15.43 -0.79 4.91
CA SER A 47 -15.03 -0.89 3.50
C SER A 47 -13.51 -0.70 3.32
N LEU A 48 -12.93 0.26 4.04
CA LEU A 48 -11.52 0.65 3.93
C LEU A 48 -10.57 -0.43 4.45
N VAL A 49 -10.88 -1.06 5.59
CA VAL A 49 -10.00 -2.08 6.21
C VAL A 49 -9.77 -3.28 5.28
N PRO A 50 -10.81 -3.98 4.78
CA PRO A 50 -10.59 -5.09 3.85
C PRO A 50 -9.94 -4.62 2.55
N TRP A 51 -10.24 -3.40 2.06
CA TRP A 51 -9.55 -2.84 0.89
C TRP A 51 -8.03 -2.76 1.10
N ILE A 52 -7.59 -2.19 2.23
CA ILE A 52 -6.15 -2.06 2.52
C ILE A 52 -5.50 -3.43 2.66
N VAL A 53 -6.16 -4.37 3.35
CA VAL A 53 -5.58 -5.70 3.64
C VAL A 53 -5.50 -6.57 2.38
N PHE A 54 -6.57 -6.65 1.59
CA PHE A 54 -6.67 -7.56 0.45
C PHE A 54 -6.18 -6.97 -0.87
N VAL A 55 -6.20 -5.64 -1.02
CA VAL A 55 -5.81 -4.96 -2.27
C VAL A 55 -4.61 -4.06 -2.05
N GLY A 56 -4.69 -3.14 -1.09
CA GLY A 56 -3.66 -2.11 -0.89
C GLY A 56 -2.27 -2.68 -0.59
N LEU A 57 -2.16 -3.55 0.42
CA LEU A 57 -0.90 -4.19 0.80
C LEU A 57 -0.29 -5.07 -0.31
N PRO A 58 -1.01 -6.02 -0.94
CA PRO A 58 -0.42 -6.82 -1.99
C PRO A 58 0.00 -5.99 -3.20
N VAL A 59 -0.77 -4.97 -3.60
CA VAL A 59 -0.40 -4.06 -4.69
C VAL A 59 0.87 -3.28 -4.38
N VAL A 60 1.00 -2.70 -3.18
CA VAL A 60 2.24 -1.99 -2.84
C VAL A 60 3.41 -2.94 -2.70
N ASN A 61 3.18 -4.17 -2.24
CA ASN A 61 4.25 -5.16 -2.22
C ASN A 61 4.75 -5.49 -3.64
N THR A 62 3.85 -5.77 -4.59
CA THR A 62 4.24 -6.05 -5.99
C THR A 62 4.90 -4.86 -6.66
N VAL A 63 4.42 -3.64 -6.43
CA VAL A 63 5.05 -2.41 -6.94
C VAL A 63 6.46 -2.27 -6.40
N VAL A 64 6.67 -2.45 -5.10
CA VAL A 64 8.02 -2.35 -4.52
C VAL A 64 8.94 -3.44 -5.03
N ASP A 65 8.46 -4.67 -5.18
CA ASP A 65 9.25 -5.79 -5.70
C ASP A 65 9.61 -5.56 -7.19
N PHE A 66 8.69 -4.99 -7.96
CA PHE A 66 8.93 -4.57 -9.35
C PHE A 66 10.00 -3.47 -9.43
N LEU A 67 9.90 -2.40 -8.63
CA LEU A 67 10.91 -1.33 -8.60
C LEU A 67 12.27 -1.81 -8.07
N SER A 68 12.28 -2.80 -7.19
CA SER A 68 13.51 -3.35 -6.60
C SER A 68 14.16 -4.43 -7.46
N SER A 69 13.54 -4.84 -8.57
CA SER A 69 14.12 -5.70 -9.59
C SER A 69 15.23 -4.95 -10.34
N LYS A 70 16.36 -4.79 -9.66
CA LYS A 70 17.60 -4.28 -10.23
C LYS A 70 18.02 -5.23 -11.36
N PRO A 71 18.33 -4.72 -12.57
CA PRO A 71 18.94 -5.55 -13.60
C PRO A 71 20.33 -5.97 -13.11
N GLU A 72 20.49 -7.26 -12.81
CA GLU A 72 21.80 -7.89 -12.63
C GLU A 72 22.46 -7.98 -14.02
N ASN A 73 23.08 -6.88 -14.45
CA ASN A 73 23.84 -6.83 -15.69
C ASN A 73 25.32 -7.16 -15.42
N ILE A 74 25.71 -8.37 -15.85
CA ILE A 74 26.98 -8.76 -16.50
C ILE A 74 28.28 -8.45 -15.72
N ASN A 75 28.72 -9.40 -14.89
CA ASN A 75 30.15 -9.63 -14.68
C ASN A 75 30.49 -11.12 -14.58
N LYS A 76 30.29 -11.86 -15.69
CA LYS A 76 30.76 -13.25 -15.81
C LYS A 76 31.64 -13.51 -17.03
N SER A 77 32.10 -12.46 -17.71
CA SER A 77 33.03 -12.57 -18.85
C SER A 77 34.51 -12.37 -18.47
N GLN A 78 34.86 -12.20 -17.19
CA GLN A 78 36.26 -12.07 -16.74
C GLN A 78 36.91 -13.40 -16.29
N THR A 79 36.24 -14.55 -16.43
CA THR A 79 36.81 -15.87 -16.10
C THR A 79 37.32 -16.67 -17.29
N LEU A 80 37.46 -16.07 -18.47
CA LEU A 80 38.04 -16.70 -19.66
C LEU A 80 39.00 -15.76 -20.40
N GLN A 81 40.09 -15.35 -19.76
CA GLN A 81 41.38 -15.03 -20.40
C GLN A 81 42.51 -15.41 -19.46
#